data_AF-A0A329TCW7-F1
#
_entry.id   AF-A0A329TCW7-F1
#
_cell.length_a   1.000
_cell.length_b   1.000
_cell.length_c   1.000
_cell.angle_alpha   90.00
_cell.angle_beta   90.00
_cell.angle_gamma   90.00
#
_symmetry.space_group_name_H-M   'P 1'
#
loop_
_entity.id
_entity.type
_entity.pdbx_description
1 polymer ?
#
loop_
_entity_poly.entity_id
_entity_poly.type
_entity_poly.pdbx_seq_one_letter_code
_entity_poly.pdbx_strand_id
1 'polypeptide(L)'
;MRISERGYGEEGRERLTLVPENVDDLWHLAHVLEPGDRVEADTTRRIQRDDDRMRDTGGQREHIFVTLEVDDVEFARFANRLRVSGVIVACSREDQLNAHHTVNVEEHDEITIEKHFKPDQTERLEEATEAAENPDVAIATVEEGAAYVHTVQQYGTEEYASFTKPTGKGEYSRPREELFADLGEALSHLDADAVILAGPGFTKQDARDYIAEEYRDLDDRISTVDTSAAGDRGVHEVLKRGAVDEVQKETRIAKEANLIDELTENIAQGAKATYGPEDVAEAAEFGAVETLLVVDDRLRTERQGDGDWEIDVNEVIESVERQGGDVVVFSADFAPGEQLSNLGGIAAILRYRLQ
;
A
#
# COMPACT_ATOMS: atom_id res chain seq x y z
N MET A 1 -9.92 0.01 6.56
CA MET A 1 -11.11 -0.47 5.83
C MET A 1 -12.13 -1.01 6.78
N ARG A 2 -13.42 -0.82 6.49
CA ARG A 2 -14.50 -1.43 7.27
C ARG A 2 -15.27 -2.48 6.47
N ILE A 3 -15.35 -3.69 7.01
CA ILE A 3 -16.23 -4.75 6.49
C ILE A 3 -17.65 -4.54 7.02
N SER A 4 -18.57 -4.17 6.14
CA SER A 4 -19.98 -3.91 6.49
C SER A 4 -20.81 -5.19 6.54
N GLU A 5 -20.60 -6.12 5.61
CA GLU A 5 -21.37 -7.36 5.50
C GLU A 5 -20.50 -8.51 4.96
N ARG A 6 -20.70 -9.72 5.49
CA ARG A 6 -20.15 -10.96 4.95
C ARG A 6 -21.29 -11.90 4.56
N GLY A 7 -21.22 -12.48 3.37
CA GLY A 7 -22.25 -13.38 2.85
C GLY A 7 -21.70 -14.38 1.83
N TYR A 8 -22.61 -15.12 1.21
CA TYR A 8 -22.30 -16.09 0.16
C TYR A 8 -22.92 -15.62 -1.16
N GLY A 9 -22.11 -15.61 -2.21
CA GLY A 9 -22.51 -15.33 -3.58
C GLY A 9 -22.96 -16.59 -4.32
N GLU A 10 -23.02 -16.49 -5.64
CA GLU A 10 -23.35 -17.62 -6.50
C GLU A 10 -22.17 -18.62 -6.59
N GLU A 11 -22.47 -19.89 -6.88
CA GLU A 11 -21.45 -20.90 -7.22
C GLU A 11 -20.34 -21.13 -6.17
N GLY A 12 -20.63 -20.84 -4.90
CA GLY A 12 -19.66 -20.99 -3.80
C GLY A 12 -18.66 -19.84 -3.69
N ARG A 13 -18.90 -18.73 -4.40
CA ARG A 13 -18.21 -17.47 -4.16
C ARG A 13 -18.61 -16.90 -2.81
N GLU A 14 -17.70 -16.19 -2.19
CA GLU A 14 -17.95 -15.38 -1.01
C GLU A 14 -18.26 -13.96 -1.44
N ARG A 15 -19.11 -13.29 -0.66
CA ARG A 15 -19.56 -11.93 -0.93
C ARG A 15 -19.21 -11.05 0.26
N LEU A 16 -18.41 -10.01 0.03
CA LEU A 16 -17.97 -9.05 1.04
C LEU A 16 -18.37 -7.64 0.64
N THR A 17 -19.12 -6.97 1.51
CA THR A 17 -19.41 -5.53 1.37
C THR A 17 -18.43 -4.75 2.22
N LEU A 18 -17.69 -3.85 1.59
CA LEU A 18 -16.56 -3.12 2.16
C LEU A 18 -16.77 -1.62 1.97
N VAL A 19 -16.25 -0.84 2.90
CA VAL A 19 -16.13 0.62 2.78
C VAL A 19 -14.66 0.98 3.03
N PRO A 20 -13.92 1.48 2.04
CA PRO A 20 -12.59 2.02 2.24
C PRO A 20 -12.71 3.30 3.07
N GLU A 21 -11.85 3.44 4.06
CA GLU A 21 -11.82 4.57 4.99
C GLU A 21 -10.69 5.54 4.65
N ASN A 22 -9.62 5.04 4.01
CA ASN A 22 -8.46 5.80 3.59
C ASN A 22 -7.92 5.32 2.22
N VAL A 23 -6.89 6.00 1.72
CA VAL A 23 -6.22 5.68 0.46
C VAL A 23 -5.54 4.30 0.47
N ASP A 24 -4.98 3.87 1.60
CA ASP A 24 -4.37 2.54 1.75
C ASP A 24 -5.35 1.41 1.45
N ASP A 25 -6.60 1.57 1.88
CA ASP A 25 -7.65 0.59 1.62
C ASP A 25 -7.90 0.40 0.12
N LEU A 26 -7.85 1.47 -0.66
CA LEU A 26 -8.00 1.41 -2.12
C LEU A 26 -6.84 0.65 -2.76
N TRP A 27 -5.62 0.81 -2.24
CA TRP A 27 -4.45 0.04 -2.67
C TRP A 27 -4.59 -1.45 -2.32
N HIS A 28 -5.08 -1.79 -1.12
CA HIS A 28 -5.36 -3.17 -0.74
C HIS A 28 -6.40 -3.82 -1.65
N LEU A 29 -7.51 -3.12 -1.91
CA LEU A 29 -8.55 -3.59 -2.82
C LEU A 29 -8.01 -3.83 -4.24
N ALA A 30 -7.09 -2.99 -4.70
CA ALA A 30 -6.43 -3.19 -5.98
C ALA A 30 -5.74 -4.56 -6.05
N HIS A 31 -5.13 -5.03 -4.96
CA HIS A 31 -4.41 -6.31 -4.88
C HIS A 31 -5.30 -7.51 -4.57
N VAL A 32 -6.49 -7.26 -4.04
CA VAL A 32 -7.49 -8.30 -3.77
C VAL A 32 -8.32 -8.62 -5.01
N LEU A 33 -8.66 -7.61 -5.82
CA LEU A 33 -9.46 -7.78 -7.03
C LEU A 33 -8.65 -8.31 -8.21
N GLU A 34 -9.23 -9.29 -8.90
CA GLU A 34 -8.64 -9.99 -10.04
C GLU A 34 -9.65 -10.09 -11.20
N PRO A 35 -9.18 -10.27 -12.45
CA PRO A 35 -10.06 -10.51 -13.58
C PRO A 35 -10.99 -11.72 -13.34
N GLY A 36 -12.28 -11.58 -13.68
CA GLY A 36 -13.33 -12.59 -13.46
C GLY A 36 -14.06 -12.51 -12.11
N ASP A 37 -13.59 -11.66 -11.20
CA ASP A 37 -14.32 -11.30 -9.99
C ASP A 37 -15.58 -10.49 -10.34
N ARG A 38 -16.55 -10.43 -9.41
CA ARG A 38 -17.72 -9.58 -9.54
C ARG A 38 -17.65 -8.42 -8.56
N VAL A 39 -17.88 -7.21 -9.05
CA VAL A 39 -17.89 -5.98 -8.25
C VAL A 39 -19.21 -5.27 -8.42
N GLU A 40 -19.90 -5.01 -7.31
CA GLU A 40 -21.11 -4.18 -7.29
C GLU A 40 -20.84 -2.82 -6.67
N ALA A 41 -21.30 -1.78 -7.35
CA ALA A 41 -21.15 -0.41 -6.89
C ALA A 41 -22.17 0.53 -7.55
N ASP A 42 -22.43 1.65 -6.87
CA ASP A 42 -23.12 2.80 -7.44
C ASP A 42 -22.17 3.61 -8.34
N THR A 43 -22.65 3.98 -9.52
CA THR A 43 -21.88 4.80 -10.46
C THR A 43 -22.79 5.71 -11.26
N THR A 44 -22.19 6.63 -12.01
CA THR A 44 -22.92 7.43 -13.00
C THR A 44 -22.51 7.06 -14.41
N ARG A 45 -23.48 7.03 -15.32
CA ARG A 45 -23.24 6.76 -16.74
C ARG A 45 -24.03 7.74 -17.60
N ARG A 46 -23.43 8.14 -18.72
CA ARG A 46 -24.11 9.00 -19.71
C ARG A 46 -24.98 8.13 -20.60
N ILE A 47 -26.29 8.33 -20.54
CA ILE A 47 -27.27 7.52 -21.26
C ILE A 47 -28.02 8.41 -22.25
N GLN A 48 -28.06 7.98 -23.51
CA GLN A 48 -28.83 8.63 -24.57
C GLN A 48 -30.18 7.91 -24.71
N ARG A 49 -31.29 8.65 -24.60
CA ARG A 49 -32.63 8.09 -24.75
C ARG A 49 -33.05 8.07 -26.22
N ASP A 50 -33.76 7.02 -26.61
CA ASP A 50 -34.14 6.78 -28.01
C ASP A 50 -35.03 7.86 -28.64
N ASP A 51 -35.76 8.64 -27.83
CA ASP A 51 -36.60 9.74 -28.31
C ASP A 51 -35.80 10.96 -28.84
N ASP A 52 -34.50 11.05 -28.54
CA ASP A 52 -33.62 12.18 -28.94
C ASP A 52 -32.90 11.95 -30.28
N ARG A 53 -33.25 10.91 -31.05
CA ARG A 53 -32.57 10.59 -32.34
C ARG A 53 -32.68 11.68 -33.43
N MET A 54 -33.49 12.72 -33.26
CA MET A 54 -33.56 13.87 -34.18
C MET A 54 -32.57 15.00 -33.85
N ARG A 55 -31.97 15.03 -32.65
CA ARG A 55 -30.99 16.06 -32.26
C ARG A 55 -30.01 15.50 -31.23
N ASP A 56 -28.73 15.56 -31.52
CA ASP A 56 -27.70 15.10 -30.60
C ASP A 56 -27.59 16.04 -29.38
N THR A 57 -28.37 15.74 -28.34
CA THR A 57 -28.30 16.33 -27.00
C THR A 57 -27.17 15.71 -26.17
N GLY A 58 -26.50 14.69 -26.73
CA GLY A 58 -25.41 13.96 -26.12
C GLY A 58 -25.81 13.08 -24.92
N GLY A 59 -27.08 12.97 -24.55
CA GLY A 59 -27.52 12.14 -23.42
C GLY A 59 -27.26 12.75 -22.04
N GLN A 60 -27.92 12.20 -21.02
CA GLN A 60 -27.92 12.70 -19.64
C GLN A 60 -27.10 11.78 -18.74
N ARG A 61 -26.41 12.33 -17.73
CA ARG A 61 -25.77 11.51 -16.69
C ARG A 61 -26.86 11.01 -15.75
N GLU A 62 -26.98 9.70 -15.65
CA GLU A 62 -27.91 9.04 -14.73
C GLU A 62 -27.11 8.17 -13.74
N HIS A 63 -27.61 8.07 -12.51
CA HIS A 63 -27.08 7.13 -11.52
C HIS A 63 -27.58 5.71 -11.85
N ILE A 64 -26.68 4.74 -11.82
CA ILE A 64 -26.96 3.33 -12.03
C ILE A 64 -26.21 2.52 -10.99
N PHE A 65 -26.87 1.48 -10.49
CA PHE A 65 -26.22 0.44 -9.70
C PHE A 65 -25.81 -0.66 -10.68
N VAL A 66 -24.54 -1.06 -10.66
CA VAL A 66 -23.96 -2.03 -11.61
C VAL A 66 -23.25 -3.14 -10.88
N THR A 67 -23.32 -4.35 -11.43
CA THR A 67 -22.42 -5.46 -11.17
C THR A 67 -21.53 -5.60 -12.39
N LEU A 68 -20.23 -5.40 -12.21
CA LEU A 68 -19.20 -5.62 -13.22
C LEU A 68 -18.59 -7.01 -13.05
N GLU A 69 -18.42 -7.74 -14.13
CA GLU A 69 -17.39 -8.77 -14.23
C GLU A 69 -16.07 -8.06 -14.54
N VAL A 70 -15.10 -8.18 -13.64
CA VAL A 70 -13.86 -7.40 -13.66
C VAL A 70 -12.98 -7.86 -14.83
N ASP A 71 -12.55 -6.90 -15.65
CA ASP A 71 -11.55 -7.07 -16.69
C ASP A 71 -10.17 -6.60 -16.17
N ASP A 72 -10.12 -5.43 -15.54
CA ASP A 72 -8.89 -4.76 -15.12
C ASP A 72 -9.11 -3.87 -13.89
N VAL A 73 -8.06 -3.71 -13.09
CA VAL A 73 -8.08 -2.94 -11.84
C VAL A 73 -6.83 -2.06 -11.75
N GLU A 74 -7.04 -0.75 -11.66
CA GLU A 74 -5.97 0.25 -11.60
C GLU A 74 -6.12 1.13 -10.36
N PHE A 75 -5.10 1.19 -9.51
CA PHE A 75 -5.04 2.15 -8.42
C PHE A 75 -4.40 3.47 -8.89
N ALA A 76 -5.23 4.49 -9.09
CA ALA A 76 -4.77 5.79 -9.57
C ALA A 76 -4.33 6.66 -8.37
N ARG A 77 -3.08 6.45 -7.91
CA ARG A 77 -2.50 7.09 -6.70
C ARG A 77 -2.74 8.60 -6.64
N PHE A 78 -2.37 9.34 -7.68
CA PHE A 78 -2.51 10.81 -7.70
C PHE A 78 -3.96 11.32 -7.69
N ALA A 79 -4.93 10.44 -7.93
CA ALA A 79 -6.34 10.78 -7.97
C ALA A 79 -7.14 10.13 -6.83
N ASN A 80 -6.44 9.49 -5.86
CA ASN A 80 -6.97 8.78 -4.70
C ASN A 80 -8.22 7.95 -5.03
N ARG A 81 -8.14 7.14 -6.09
CA ARG A 81 -9.27 6.31 -6.55
C ARG A 81 -8.82 4.97 -7.09
N LEU A 82 -9.65 3.96 -6.87
CA LEU A 82 -9.54 2.66 -7.52
C LEU A 82 -10.45 2.64 -8.75
N ARG A 83 -9.89 2.29 -9.91
CA ARG A 83 -10.62 2.12 -11.16
C ARG A 83 -10.83 0.64 -11.40
N VAL A 84 -12.09 0.21 -11.34
CA VAL A 84 -12.49 -1.16 -11.66
C VAL A 84 -13.18 -1.14 -13.02
N SER A 85 -12.51 -1.66 -14.04
CA SER A 85 -13.03 -1.75 -15.39
C SER A 85 -13.55 -3.15 -15.65
N GLY A 86 -14.68 -3.26 -16.35
CA GLY A 86 -15.29 -4.55 -16.60
C GLY A 86 -16.51 -4.47 -17.51
N VAL A 87 -17.14 -5.63 -17.71
CA VAL A 87 -18.41 -5.76 -18.43
C VAL A 87 -19.56 -5.75 -17.46
N ILE A 88 -20.60 -4.95 -17.74
CA ILE A 88 -21.82 -4.95 -16.92
C ILE A 88 -22.59 -6.27 -17.11
N VAL A 89 -22.60 -7.11 -16.08
CA VAL A 89 -23.34 -8.38 -16.06
C VAL A 89 -24.71 -8.26 -15.42
N ALA A 90 -24.88 -7.29 -14.51
CA ALA A 90 -26.18 -6.89 -13.98
C ALA A 90 -26.21 -5.38 -13.74
N CYS A 91 -27.36 -4.74 -13.88
CA CYS A 91 -27.53 -3.35 -13.47
C CYS A 91 -29.00 -2.99 -13.30
N SER A 92 -29.28 -1.87 -12.64
CA SER A 92 -30.63 -1.33 -12.45
C SER A 92 -31.35 -0.96 -13.76
N ARG A 93 -30.63 -0.97 -14.90
CA ARG A 93 -31.13 -0.51 -16.20
C ARG A 93 -30.74 -1.46 -17.33
N GLU A 94 -31.64 -2.39 -17.66
CA GLU A 94 -31.36 -3.55 -18.54
C GLU A 94 -30.80 -3.19 -19.93
N ASP A 95 -31.05 -2.00 -20.47
CA ASP A 95 -30.50 -1.54 -21.75
C ASP A 95 -28.98 -1.28 -21.75
N GLN A 96 -28.35 -1.32 -20.57
CA GLN A 96 -26.92 -1.09 -20.38
C GLN A 96 -26.10 -2.38 -20.18
N LEU A 97 -26.77 -3.55 -20.14
CA LEU A 97 -26.14 -4.86 -19.98
C LEU A 97 -25.16 -5.16 -21.12
N ASN A 98 -24.09 -5.91 -20.79
CA ASN A 98 -23.01 -6.33 -21.69
C ASN A 98 -22.14 -5.19 -22.25
N ALA A 99 -22.31 -3.96 -21.77
CA ALA A 99 -21.43 -2.87 -22.14
C ALA A 99 -20.28 -2.74 -21.15
N HIS A 100 -19.11 -2.32 -21.64
CA HIS A 100 -17.99 -2.00 -20.77
C HIS A 100 -18.27 -0.72 -19.98
N HIS A 101 -17.83 -0.72 -18.73
CA HIS A 101 -17.92 0.42 -17.84
C HIS A 101 -16.77 0.38 -16.83
N THR A 102 -16.40 1.55 -16.32
CA THR A 102 -15.40 1.68 -15.27
C THR A 102 -16.06 2.33 -14.07
N VAL A 103 -16.08 1.61 -12.95
CA VAL A 103 -16.43 2.16 -11.64
C VAL A 103 -15.18 2.83 -11.07
N ASN A 104 -15.34 4.05 -10.55
CA ASN A 104 -14.30 4.70 -9.74
C ASN A 104 -14.77 4.59 -8.29
N VAL A 105 -13.99 3.93 -7.45
CA VAL A 105 -14.21 3.81 -6.01
C VAL A 105 -13.29 4.82 -5.33
N GLU A 106 -13.87 5.73 -4.56
CA GLU A 106 -13.19 6.70 -3.73
C GLU A 106 -13.35 6.33 -2.24
N GLU A 107 -12.73 7.08 -1.35
CA GLU A 107 -12.89 6.89 0.10
C GLU A 107 -14.36 7.03 0.50
N HIS A 108 -14.81 6.16 1.40
CA HIS A 108 -16.18 6.06 1.91
C HIS A 108 -17.24 5.58 0.91
N ASP A 109 -16.87 5.23 -0.33
CA ASP A 109 -17.79 4.57 -1.26
C ASP A 109 -18.04 3.11 -0.84
N GLU A 110 -19.29 2.68 -0.86
CA GLU A 110 -19.62 1.27 -0.60
C GLU A 110 -19.39 0.43 -1.86
N ILE A 111 -18.62 -0.65 -1.72
CA ILE A 111 -18.35 -1.62 -2.77
C ILE A 111 -18.65 -3.03 -2.26
N THR A 112 -19.26 -3.86 -3.10
CA THR A 112 -19.43 -5.29 -2.82
C THR A 112 -18.57 -6.12 -3.77
N ILE A 113 -17.76 -7.01 -3.22
CA ILE A 113 -16.91 -7.93 -3.98
C ILE A 113 -17.47 -9.34 -3.84
N GLU A 114 -17.65 -10.03 -4.96
CA GLU A 114 -18.05 -11.43 -5.00
C GLU A 114 -17.02 -12.26 -5.78
N LYS A 115 -16.27 -13.09 -5.06
CA LYS A 115 -15.18 -13.92 -5.61
C LYS A 115 -14.89 -15.16 -4.76
N HIS A 116 -13.98 -16.01 -5.24
CA HIS A 116 -13.35 -17.02 -4.39
C HIS A 116 -12.10 -16.39 -3.77
N PHE A 117 -12.14 -16.07 -2.49
CA PHE A 117 -10.98 -15.49 -1.82
C PHE A 117 -9.89 -16.53 -1.67
N LYS A 118 -8.67 -16.12 -2.01
CA LYS A 118 -7.47 -16.86 -1.67
C LYS A 118 -7.04 -16.47 -0.26
N PRO A 119 -6.38 -17.38 0.49
CA PRO A 119 -6.00 -17.12 1.87
C PRO A 119 -5.21 -15.82 2.08
N ASP A 120 -4.22 -15.53 1.22
CA ASP A 120 -3.42 -14.30 1.25
C ASP A 120 -4.27 -13.02 1.04
N GLN A 121 -5.36 -13.11 0.28
CA GLN A 121 -6.28 -12.00 0.05
C GLN A 121 -7.16 -11.76 1.27
N THR A 122 -7.61 -12.82 1.93
CA THR A 122 -8.38 -12.72 3.18
C THR A 122 -7.53 -12.11 4.28
N GLU A 123 -6.30 -12.61 4.48
CA GLU A 123 -5.36 -12.07 5.46
C GLU A 123 -5.08 -10.58 5.18
N ARG A 124 -4.85 -10.21 3.91
CA ARG A 124 -4.65 -8.81 3.52
C ARG A 124 -5.82 -7.91 3.87
N LEU A 125 -7.06 -8.35 3.66
CA LEU A 125 -8.26 -7.58 4.03
C LEU A 125 -8.39 -7.43 5.55
N GLU A 126 -8.00 -8.45 6.31
CA GLU A 126 -8.01 -8.42 7.77
C GLU A 126 -6.92 -7.48 8.30
N GLU A 127 -5.68 -7.56 7.79
CA GLU A 127 -4.61 -6.60 8.10
C GLU A 127 -5.02 -5.15 7.78
N ALA A 128 -5.65 -4.90 6.62
CA ALA A 128 -6.15 -3.58 6.25
C ALA A 128 -7.28 -3.06 7.16
N THR A 129 -8.10 -3.98 7.69
CA THR A 129 -9.15 -3.64 8.66
C THR A 129 -8.56 -3.26 10.01
N GLU A 130 -7.56 -4.00 10.48
CA GLU A 130 -6.88 -3.72 11.75
C GLU A 130 -6.03 -2.45 11.71
N ALA A 131 -5.40 -2.18 10.56
CA ALA A 131 -4.55 -1.00 10.38
C ALA A 131 -5.35 0.30 10.22
N ALA A 132 -6.66 0.23 9.97
CA ALA A 132 -7.53 1.41 9.91
C ALA A 132 -7.59 2.20 11.22
N GLU A 133 -7.30 1.54 12.35
CA GLU A 133 -7.25 2.17 13.67
C GLU A 133 -5.87 2.74 14.01
N ASN A 134 -4.87 2.57 13.15
CA ASN A 134 -3.53 3.09 13.41
C ASN A 134 -3.49 4.61 13.19
N PRO A 135 -2.75 5.35 14.03
CA PRO A 135 -2.58 6.78 13.86
C PRO A 135 -1.76 7.11 12.62
N ASP A 136 -2.14 8.17 11.91
CA ASP A 136 -1.39 8.65 10.75
C ASP A 136 -0.05 9.26 11.19
N VAL A 137 1.06 8.74 10.65
CA VAL A 137 2.41 9.17 11.05
C VAL A 137 3.10 9.90 9.90
N ALA A 138 3.60 11.10 10.21
CA ALA A 138 4.50 11.84 9.34
C ALA A 138 5.96 11.70 9.81
N ILE A 139 6.89 11.55 8.87
CA ILE A 139 8.33 11.59 9.15
C ILE A 139 8.90 12.88 8.53
N ALA A 140 9.34 13.77 9.39
CA ALA A 140 10.06 14.98 9.00
C ALA A 140 11.55 14.77 9.18
N THR A 141 12.34 14.85 8.11
CA THR A 141 13.81 14.81 8.20
C THR A 141 14.39 16.20 7.97
N VAL A 142 15.38 16.60 8.77
CA VAL A 142 16.00 17.92 8.68
C VAL A 142 17.52 17.86 8.81
N GLU A 143 18.20 18.54 7.90
CA GLU A 143 19.63 18.80 7.93
C GLU A 143 19.92 20.31 7.76
N GLU A 144 21.20 20.70 7.72
CA GLU A 144 21.59 22.11 7.85
C GLU A 144 20.96 23.04 6.79
N GLY A 145 20.64 22.56 5.60
CA GLY A 145 20.05 23.37 4.52
C GLY A 145 18.85 22.76 3.83
N ALA A 146 18.36 21.61 4.28
CA ALA A 146 17.25 20.92 3.65
C ALA A 146 16.35 20.26 4.69
N ALA A 147 15.06 20.21 4.38
CA ALA A 147 14.07 19.49 5.17
C ALA A 147 13.08 18.79 4.23
N TYR A 148 12.60 17.63 4.65
CA TYR A 148 11.67 16.80 3.88
C TYR A 148 10.58 16.28 4.81
N VAL A 149 9.34 16.27 4.34
CA VAL A 149 8.19 15.72 5.05
C VAL A 149 7.65 14.58 4.23
N HIS A 150 7.53 13.41 4.86
CA HIS A 150 6.95 12.22 4.25
C HIS A 150 5.78 11.73 5.08
N THR A 151 4.74 11.20 4.44
CA THR A 151 3.69 10.42 5.09
C THR A 151 4.01 8.93 4.99
N VAL A 152 3.71 8.18 6.05
CA VAL A 152 3.88 6.73 6.08
C VAL A 152 2.55 6.09 5.72
N GLN A 153 2.50 5.45 4.55
CA GLN A 153 1.38 4.64 4.08
C GLN A 153 1.69 3.16 4.28
N GLN A 154 0.73 2.26 4.11
CA GLN A 154 0.99 0.82 4.21
C GLN A 154 1.75 0.25 3.00
N TYR A 155 1.69 0.93 1.86
CA TYR A 155 2.38 0.53 0.64
C TYR A 155 3.74 1.19 0.43
N GLY A 156 4.09 2.20 1.23
CA GLY A 156 5.34 2.94 1.09
C GLY A 156 5.33 4.28 1.81
N THR A 157 6.28 5.14 1.45
CA THR A 157 6.33 6.53 1.96
C THR A 157 6.15 7.50 0.82
N GLU A 158 5.35 8.53 1.02
CA GLU A 158 5.12 9.58 0.01
C GLU A 158 5.73 10.91 0.46
N GLU A 159 6.51 11.54 -0.42
CA GLU A 159 7.02 12.89 -0.16
C GLU A 159 5.85 13.89 -0.24
N TYR A 160 5.52 14.49 0.91
CA TYR A 160 4.53 15.56 1.02
C TYR A 160 5.14 16.92 0.65
N ALA A 161 6.36 17.19 1.11
CA ALA A 161 7.05 18.43 0.84
C ALA A 161 8.56 18.32 0.98
N SER A 162 9.29 19.09 0.19
CA SER A 162 10.74 19.26 0.27
C SER A 162 11.13 20.73 0.24
N PHE A 163 12.05 21.11 1.13
CA PHE A 163 12.50 22.48 1.32
C PHE A 163 14.02 22.53 1.24
N THR A 164 14.55 23.55 0.57
CA THR A 164 16.00 23.81 0.53
C THR A 164 16.26 25.29 0.74
N LYS A 165 17.10 25.61 1.71
CA LYS A 165 17.60 26.97 1.98
C LYS A 165 19.12 26.98 1.92
N PRO A 166 19.73 27.92 1.19
CA PRO A 166 21.19 28.04 1.16
C PRO A 166 21.71 28.45 2.54
N THR A 167 22.61 27.65 3.11
CA THR A 167 23.22 27.91 4.43
C THR A 167 24.73 28.10 4.34
N GLY A 168 25.34 28.62 5.42
CA GLY A 168 26.78 28.78 5.56
C GLY A 168 27.24 30.24 5.66
N LYS A 169 28.45 30.55 5.17
CA LYS A 169 29.06 31.88 5.22
C LYS A 169 29.14 32.49 3.83
N GLY A 170 28.08 33.17 3.42
CA GLY A 170 27.99 33.86 2.13
C GLY A 170 26.87 34.88 2.11
N GLU A 171 26.90 35.79 1.13
CA GLU A 171 25.92 36.89 0.98
C GLU A 171 24.49 36.39 0.71
N TYR A 172 24.35 35.14 0.24
CA TYR A 172 23.07 34.46 -0.01
C TYR A 172 22.67 33.48 1.10
N SER A 173 23.42 33.37 2.20
CA SER A 173 23.06 32.49 3.31
C SER A 173 21.78 32.97 3.97
N ARG A 174 20.87 32.03 4.23
CA ARG A 174 19.65 32.27 5.01
C ARG A 174 19.78 31.76 6.44
N PRO A 175 19.08 32.38 7.41
CA PRO A 175 18.93 31.81 8.74
C PRO A 175 18.25 30.44 8.67
N ARG A 176 18.64 29.53 9.57
CA ARG A 176 17.99 28.21 9.68
C ARG A 176 16.51 28.31 10.06
N GLU A 177 16.15 29.36 10.79
CA GLU A 177 14.76 29.70 11.14
C GLU A 177 13.84 29.80 9.92
N GLU A 178 14.34 30.28 8.76
CA GLU A 178 13.53 30.30 7.53
C GLU A 178 13.19 28.89 7.03
N LEU A 179 14.09 27.91 7.22
CA LEU A 179 13.83 26.51 6.88
C LEU A 179 12.86 25.89 7.89
N PHE A 180 13.03 26.19 9.18
CA PHE A 180 12.17 25.67 10.24
C PHE A 180 10.75 26.22 10.16
N ALA A 181 10.58 27.47 9.72
CA ALA A 181 9.28 28.07 9.43
C ALA A 181 8.55 27.30 8.31
N ASP A 182 9.22 27.08 7.17
CA ASP A 182 8.63 26.31 6.05
C ASP A 182 8.25 24.89 6.50
N LEU A 183 9.12 24.23 7.28
CA LEU A 183 8.86 22.90 7.83
C LEU A 183 7.66 22.88 8.79
N GLY A 184 7.60 23.82 9.73
CA GLY A 184 6.50 23.94 10.68
C GLY A 184 5.18 24.28 10.01
N GLU A 185 5.20 25.16 8.99
CA GLU A 185 4.01 25.47 8.18
C GLU A 185 3.50 24.23 7.45
N ALA A 186 4.39 23.45 6.82
CA ALA A 186 3.99 22.21 6.15
C ALA A 186 3.40 21.18 7.12
N LEU A 187 4.04 20.97 8.27
CA LEU A 187 3.55 20.05 9.30
C LEU A 187 2.21 20.52 9.89
N SER A 188 1.96 21.83 10.00
CA SER A 188 0.70 22.36 10.51
C SER A 188 -0.48 22.17 9.58
N HIS A 189 -0.22 22.04 8.26
CA HIS A 189 -1.24 21.74 7.26
C HIS A 189 -1.46 20.24 7.05
N LEU A 190 -0.58 19.40 7.61
CA LEU A 190 -0.66 17.97 7.51
C LEU A 190 -1.53 17.40 8.63
N ASP A 191 -2.51 16.58 8.26
CA ASP A 191 -3.39 15.91 9.23
C ASP A 191 -2.78 14.57 9.67
N ALA A 192 -1.62 14.62 10.35
CA ALA A 192 -0.90 13.42 10.81
C ALA A 192 -0.89 13.34 12.33
N ASP A 193 -1.59 12.38 12.94
CA ASP A 193 -1.69 12.15 14.38
C ASP A 193 -0.38 12.30 15.15
N ALA A 194 0.74 11.87 14.55
CA ALA A 194 2.07 12.04 15.10
C ALA A 194 3.12 12.44 14.05
N VAL A 195 4.18 13.09 14.52
CA VAL A 195 5.32 13.51 13.70
C VAL A 195 6.62 12.98 14.31
N ILE A 196 7.39 12.26 13.51
CA ILE A 196 8.75 11.86 13.87
C ILE A 196 9.73 12.84 13.22
N LEU A 197 10.37 13.66 14.04
CA LEU A 197 11.39 14.61 13.60
C LEU A 197 12.79 13.99 13.68
N ALA A 198 13.37 13.73 12.52
CA ALA A 198 14.63 13.04 12.35
C ALA A 198 15.70 13.93 11.73
N GLY A 199 16.97 13.63 12.00
CA GLY A 199 18.08 14.35 11.39
C GLY A 199 19.43 14.14 12.07
N PRO A 200 20.54 14.41 11.35
CA PRO A 200 21.87 14.29 11.89
C PRO A 200 22.19 15.41 12.89
N GLY A 201 22.84 15.04 14.00
CA GLY A 201 23.35 15.97 15.00
C GLY A 201 22.24 16.78 15.69
N PHE A 202 22.51 18.08 15.91
CA PHE A 202 21.65 18.95 16.71
C PHE A 202 20.54 19.65 15.91
N THR A 203 20.58 19.63 14.57
CA THR A 203 19.65 20.41 13.73
C THR A 203 18.19 20.07 13.98
N LYS A 204 17.86 18.79 14.21
CA LYS A 204 16.51 18.36 14.57
C LYS A 204 16.03 18.91 15.90
N GLN A 205 16.94 19.11 16.86
CA GLN A 205 16.58 19.67 18.16
C GLN A 205 16.32 21.17 18.03
N ASP A 206 17.19 21.88 17.29
CA ASP A 206 16.97 23.30 16.97
C ASP A 206 15.62 23.50 16.24
N ALA A 207 15.28 22.62 15.29
CA ALA A 207 14.01 22.64 14.58
C ALA A 207 12.83 22.33 15.51
N ARG A 208 12.94 21.33 16.39
CA ARG A 208 11.91 21.02 17.40
C ARG A 208 11.63 22.22 18.28
N ASP A 209 12.68 22.85 18.81
CA ASP A 209 12.55 23.98 19.73
C ASP A 209 11.86 25.16 19.02
N TYR A 210 12.21 25.44 17.77
CA TYR A 210 11.52 26.46 16.95
C TYR A 210 10.03 26.12 16.74
N ILE A 211 9.73 24.87 16.36
CA ILE A 211 8.35 24.43 16.11
C ILE A 211 7.52 24.49 17.40
N ALA A 212 8.08 24.12 18.55
CA ALA A 212 7.41 24.20 19.84
C ALA A 212 7.06 25.64 20.25
N GLU A 213 7.90 26.62 19.88
CA GLU A 213 7.65 28.03 20.15
C GLU A 213 6.56 28.64 19.24
N GLU A 214 6.65 28.37 17.93
CA GLU A 214 5.81 29.03 16.91
C GLU A 214 4.53 28.24 16.53
N TYR A 215 4.54 26.91 16.67
CA TYR A 215 3.45 25.99 16.28
C TYR A 215 3.08 25.06 17.44
N ARG A 216 2.56 25.62 18.54
CA ARG A 216 2.30 24.89 19.79
C ARG A 216 1.42 23.65 19.65
N ASP A 217 0.49 23.64 18.71
CA ASP A 217 -0.41 22.50 18.49
C ASP A 217 0.33 21.25 17.95
N LEU A 218 1.57 21.41 17.46
CA LEU A 218 2.42 20.32 16.97
C LEU A 218 3.35 19.74 18.04
N ASP A 219 3.71 20.47 19.10
CA ASP A 219 4.75 20.05 20.06
C ASP A 219 4.40 18.72 20.76
N ASP A 220 3.14 18.57 21.14
CA ASP A 220 2.63 17.36 21.80
C ASP A 220 2.66 16.11 20.91
N ARG A 221 2.81 16.28 19.58
CA ARG A 221 2.79 15.22 18.57
C ARG A 221 4.18 14.87 18.05
N ILE A 222 5.22 15.62 18.44
CA ILE A 222 6.58 15.45 17.91
C ILE A 222 7.45 14.56 18.81
N SER A 223 7.88 13.44 18.25
CA SER A 223 9.01 12.65 18.76
C SER A 223 10.27 12.95 17.95
N THR A 224 11.46 12.68 18.51
CA THR A 224 12.73 12.91 17.82
C THR A 224 13.55 11.65 17.67
N VAL A 225 14.19 11.48 16.51
CA VAL A 225 15.02 10.31 16.18
C VAL A 225 16.33 10.78 15.57
N ASP A 226 17.45 10.27 16.07
CA ASP A 226 18.74 10.48 15.40
C ASP A 226 18.75 9.76 14.05
N THR A 227 19.29 10.37 12.99
CA THR A 227 19.58 9.70 11.72
C THR A 227 20.94 10.13 11.18
N SER A 228 21.48 9.37 10.25
CA SER A 228 22.73 9.67 9.56
C SER A 228 22.58 10.64 8.38
N ALA A 229 21.36 10.75 7.84
CA ALA A 229 21.01 11.59 6.68
C ALA A 229 19.57 12.12 6.78
N ALA A 230 19.23 13.09 5.93
CA ALA A 230 17.86 13.55 5.66
C ALA A 230 17.33 13.00 4.31
N GLY A 231 16.08 13.30 3.97
CA GLY A 231 15.35 12.78 2.82
C GLY A 231 15.03 11.29 2.95
N ASP A 232 14.82 10.60 1.83
CA ASP A 232 14.42 9.19 1.76
C ASP A 232 15.31 8.26 2.59
N ARG A 233 16.62 8.53 2.61
CA ARG A 233 17.57 7.74 3.41
C ARG A 233 17.32 7.89 4.91
N GLY A 234 17.02 9.11 5.36
CA GLY A 234 16.67 9.38 6.75
C GLY A 234 15.35 8.72 7.12
N VAL A 235 14.35 8.79 6.23
CA VAL A 235 13.04 8.14 6.41
C VAL A 235 13.19 6.63 6.54
N HIS A 236 13.97 6.00 5.65
CA HIS A 236 14.24 4.58 5.71
C HIS A 236 14.96 4.17 7.01
N GLU A 237 15.89 5.00 7.51
CA GLU A 237 16.57 4.76 8.77
C GLU A 237 15.64 4.87 9.99
N VAL A 238 14.67 5.79 9.95
CA VAL A 238 13.62 5.92 10.98
C VAL A 238 12.74 4.68 11.03
N LEU A 239 12.26 4.21 9.87
CA LEU A 239 11.45 3.00 9.75
C LEU A 239 12.21 1.77 10.25
N LYS A 240 13.47 1.60 9.82
CA LYS A 240 14.33 0.49 10.22
C LYS A 240 14.60 0.43 11.73
N ARG A 241 14.58 1.58 12.42
CA ARG A 241 14.76 1.63 13.87
C ARG A 241 13.50 1.28 14.66
N GLY A 242 12.37 1.07 14.00
CA GLY A 242 11.08 0.86 14.65
C GLY A 242 10.56 2.08 15.40
N ALA A 243 11.07 3.28 15.06
CA ALA A 243 10.63 4.50 15.75
C ALA A 243 9.17 4.84 15.47
N VAL A 244 8.64 4.36 14.34
CA VAL A 244 7.22 4.45 14.00
C VAL A 244 6.38 3.49 14.85
N ASP A 245 6.95 2.35 15.25
CA ASP A 245 6.26 1.32 16.04
C ASP A 245 6.03 1.74 17.50
N GLU A 246 6.68 2.83 17.95
CA GLU A 246 6.40 3.46 19.24
C GLU A 246 5.08 4.24 19.24
N VAL A 247 4.61 4.63 18.05
CA VAL A 247 3.44 5.50 17.84
C VAL A 247 2.25 4.71 17.30
N GLN A 248 2.48 3.92 16.26
CA GLN A 248 1.48 3.01 15.69
C GLN A 248 1.89 1.56 15.92
N LYS A 249 0.96 0.61 15.79
CA LYS A 249 1.33 -0.81 15.74
C LYS A 249 2.31 -1.05 14.59
N GLU A 250 3.14 -2.09 14.72
CA GLU A 250 4.18 -2.43 13.74
C GLU A 250 3.67 -2.25 12.30
N THR A 251 4.30 -1.35 11.56
CA THR A 251 3.88 -1.06 10.19
C THR A 251 4.21 -2.22 9.26
N ARG A 252 3.39 -2.42 8.23
CA ARG A 252 3.68 -3.40 7.16
C ARG A 252 5.08 -3.19 6.58
N ILE A 253 5.47 -1.94 6.38
CA ILE A 253 6.80 -1.56 5.90
C ILE A 253 7.92 -2.04 6.85
N ALA A 254 7.74 -1.89 8.16
CA ALA A 254 8.72 -2.36 9.15
C ALA A 254 8.80 -3.89 9.16
N LYS A 255 7.65 -4.59 9.12
CA LYS A 255 7.58 -6.05 9.01
C LYS A 255 8.32 -6.56 7.76
N GLU A 256 8.06 -5.96 6.59
CA GLU A 256 8.75 -6.26 5.33
C GLU A 256 10.26 -6.01 5.42
N ALA A 257 10.69 -4.89 6.02
CA ALA A 257 12.10 -4.56 6.20
C ALA A 257 12.83 -5.56 7.13
N ASN A 258 12.19 -6.01 8.21
CA ASN A 258 12.76 -7.00 9.12
C ASN A 258 12.92 -8.36 8.41
N LEU A 259 11.90 -8.80 7.65
CA LEU A 259 11.93 -10.07 6.93
C LEU A 259 12.96 -10.09 5.80
N ILE A 260 13.16 -9.00 5.07
CA ILE A 260 14.19 -8.95 4.02
C ILE A 260 15.61 -8.95 4.60
N ASP A 261 15.81 -8.29 5.75
CA ASP A 261 17.09 -8.31 6.48
C ASP A 261 17.40 -9.74 6.96
N GLU A 262 16.41 -10.42 7.55
CA GLU A 262 16.54 -11.83 7.97
C GLU A 262 16.84 -12.76 6.79
N LEU A 263 16.11 -12.62 5.68
CA LEU A 263 16.36 -13.38 4.45
C LEU A 263 17.80 -13.19 3.97
N THR A 264 18.27 -11.94 3.91
CA THR A 264 19.60 -11.59 3.41
C THR A 264 20.70 -12.12 4.33
N GLU A 265 20.50 -12.06 5.65
CA GLU A 265 21.41 -12.65 6.63
C GLU A 265 21.50 -14.17 6.46
N ASN A 266 20.37 -14.84 6.31
CA ASN A 266 20.28 -16.28 6.06
C ASN A 266 21.00 -16.68 4.75
N ILE A 267 20.80 -15.94 3.66
CA ILE A 267 21.53 -16.14 2.40
C ILE A 267 23.04 -15.97 2.60
N ALA A 268 23.48 -14.93 3.30
CA ALA A 268 24.90 -14.65 3.52
C ALA A 268 25.60 -15.76 4.34
N GLN A 269 24.89 -16.35 5.30
CA GLN A 269 25.35 -17.51 6.07
C GLN A 269 25.20 -18.84 5.30
N GLY A 270 24.55 -18.79 4.14
CA GLY A 270 24.17 -19.93 3.30
C GLY A 270 23.12 -20.84 3.94
N ALA A 271 22.45 -20.42 5.01
CA ALA A 271 21.59 -21.24 5.83
C ALA A 271 20.14 -20.79 5.74
N LYS A 272 19.19 -21.73 5.78
CA LYS A 272 17.76 -21.47 6.02
C LYS A 272 17.08 -20.42 5.12
N ALA A 273 17.53 -20.24 3.89
CA ALA A 273 16.84 -19.41 2.91
C ALA A 273 16.92 -20.06 1.53
N THR A 274 15.91 -19.79 0.72
CA THR A 274 15.88 -20.08 -0.72
C THR A 274 15.19 -18.95 -1.46
N TYR A 275 15.47 -18.78 -2.74
CA TYR A 275 14.85 -17.75 -3.57
C TYR A 275 14.76 -18.22 -5.01
N GLY A 276 13.81 -17.65 -5.75
CA GLY A 276 13.46 -18.09 -7.09
C GLY A 276 12.32 -19.11 -7.10
N PRO A 277 11.50 -19.13 -8.16
CA PRO A 277 10.21 -19.84 -8.18
C PRO A 277 10.36 -21.35 -8.00
N GLU A 278 11.29 -21.98 -8.71
CA GLU A 278 11.47 -23.42 -8.69
C GLU A 278 12.00 -23.92 -7.34
N ASP A 279 13.05 -23.27 -6.83
CA ASP A 279 13.67 -23.65 -5.56
C ASP A 279 12.73 -23.39 -4.36
N VAL A 280 11.88 -22.36 -4.44
CA VAL A 280 10.84 -22.08 -3.43
C VAL A 280 9.71 -23.10 -3.51
N ALA A 281 9.25 -23.47 -4.71
CA ALA A 281 8.24 -24.52 -4.87
C ALA A 281 8.73 -25.86 -4.32
N GLU A 282 9.97 -26.27 -4.62
CA GLU A 282 10.58 -27.47 -4.04
C GLU A 282 10.61 -27.39 -2.51
N ALA A 283 10.99 -26.25 -1.94
CA ALA A 283 10.99 -26.06 -0.50
C ALA A 283 9.60 -26.18 0.15
N ALA A 284 8.57 -25.66 -0.53
CA ALA A 284 7.18 -25.77 -0.11
C ALA A 284 6.66 -27.22 -0.19
N GLU A 285 7.08 -27.99 -1.19
CA GLU A 285 6.74 -29.43 -1.28
C GLU A 285 7.32 -30.23 -0.10
N PHE A 286 8.55 -29.92 0.31
CA PHE A 286 9.19 -30.55 1.46
C PHE A 286 8.66 -30.07 2.82
N GLY A 287 7.89 -28.99 2.86
CA GLY A 287 7.47 -28.32 4.09
C GLY A 287 8.59 -27.73 4.92
N ALA A 288 9.63 -27.29 4.22
CA ALA A 288 10.75 -26.57 4.78
C ALA A 288 10.44 -25.08 4.99
N VAL A 289 9.43 -24.51 4.33
CA VAL A 289 9.11 -23.08 4.40
C VAL A 289 8.55 -22.71 5.78
N GLU A 290 9.16 -21.73 6.41
CA GLU A 290 8.68 -21.05 7.61
C GLU A 290 7.87 -19.81 7.20
N THR A 291 8.46 -18.96 6.35
CA THR A 291 7.82 -17.76 5.84
C THR A 291 8.08 -17.65 4.34
N LEU A 292 7.01 -17.60 3.55
CA LEU A 292 7.04 -17.32 2.12
C LEU A 292 6.95 -15.81 1.90
N LEU A 293 7.82 -15.27 1.06
CA LEU A 293 7.89 -13.86 0.71
C LEU A 293 7.63 -13.72 -0.79
N VAL A 294 6.63 -12.93 -1.19
CA VAL A 294 6.28 -12.74 -2.61
C VAL A 294 6.01 -11.26 -2.88
N VAL A 295 6.52 -10.71 -3.97
CA VAL A 295 6.19 -9.32 -4.37
C VAL A 295 4.80 -9.27 -5.00
N ASP A 296 3.98 -8.29 -4.60
CA ASP A 296 2.59 -8.16 -5.04
C ASP A 296 2.41 -7.97 -6.55
N ASP A 297 3.18 -7.08 -7.17
CA ASP A 297 3.18 -6.87 -8.62
C ASP A 297 3.46 -8.16 -9.39
N ARG A 298 4.41 -8.95 -8.86
CA ARG A 298 4.78 -10.23 -9.47
C ARG A 298 3.69 -11.28 -9.27
N LEU A 299 3.17 -11.41 -8.05
CA LEU A 299 2.05 -12.29 -7.71
C LEU A 299 0.83 -12.02 -8.61
N ARG A 300 0.52 -10.74 -8.84
CA ARG A 300 -0.57 -10.33 -9.74
C ARG A 300 -0.32 -10.76 -11.17
N THR A 301 0.88 -10.51 -11.70
CA THR A 301 1.24 -10.85 -13.09
C THR A 301 1.12 -12.35 -13.33
N GLU A 302 1.58 -13.16 -12.40
CA GLU A 302 1.46 -14.63 -12.46
C GLU A 302 -0.01 -15.08 -12.42
N ARG A 303 -0.82 -14.49 -11.54
CA ARG A 303 -2.27 -14.81 -11.43
C ARG A 303 -3.08 -14.40 -12.65
N GLN A 304 -2.63 -13.41 -13.42
CA GLN A 304 -3.27 -12.97 -14.65
C GLN A 304 -2.89 -13.82 -15.88
N GLY A 305 -1.91 -14.72 -15.75
CA GLY A 305 -1.42 -15.56 -16.84
C GLY A 305 -0.44 -14.86 -17.79
N ASP A 306 0.03 -13.66 -17.43
CA ASP A 306 1.07 -12.91 -18.15
C ASP A 306 2.47 -13.16 -17.56
N GLY A 307 2.55 -13.98 -16.51
CA GLY A 307 3.79 -14.36 -15.84
C GLY A 307 4.64 -15.37 -16.60
N ASP A 308 5.85 -15.58 -16.09
CA ASP A 308 6.83 -16.50 -16.66
C ASP A 308 7.31 -17.56 -15.66
N TRP A 309 6.65 -17.68 -14.50
CA TRP A 309 6.91 -18.80 -13.61
C TRP A 309 6.28 -20.08 -14.16
N GLU A 310 7.07 -21.15 -14.18
CA GLU A 310 6.59 -22.48 -14.57
C GLU A 310 5.78 -23.16 -13.43
N ILE A 311 5.78 -22.56 -12.25
CA ILE A 311 5.05 -23.02 -11.06
C ILE A 311 3.68 -22.35 -10.95
N ASP A 312 2.71 -23.02 -10.35
CA ASP A 312 1.48 -22.35 -9.89
C ASP A 312 1.74 -21.73 -8.51
N VAL A 313 1.86 -20.40 -8.47
CA VAL A 313 2.09 -19.66 -7.23
C VAL A 313 0.97 -19.87 -6.20
N ASN A 314 -0.27 -20.11 -6.63
CA ASN A 314 -1.37 -20.35 -5.70
C ASN A 314 -1.21 -21.72 -5.02
N GLU A 315 -0.78 -22.74 -5.75
CA GLU A 315 -0.49 -24.06 -5.16
C GLU A 315 0.65 -23.97 -4.14
N VAL A 316 1.67 -23.15 -4.41
CA VAL A 316 2.78 -22.90 -3.47
C VAL A 316 2.29 -22.21 -2.20
N ILE A 317 1.52 -21.12 -2.33
CA ILE A 317 0.93 -20.38 -1.19
C ILE A 317 0.08 -21.33 -0.34
N GLU A 318 -0.87 -22.04 -0.96
CA GLU A 318 -1.74 -22.99 -0.27
C GLU A 318 -0.97 -24.12 0.41
N SER A 319 0.14 -24.58 -0.19
CA SER A 319 0.99 -25.62 0.39
C SER A 319 1.68 -25.13 1.66
N VAL A 320 2.26 -23.94 1.62
CA VAL A 320 2.95 -23.32 2.77
C VAL A 320 2.00 -23.16 3.94
N GLU A 321 0.82 -22.58 3.71
CA GLU A 321 -0.17 -22.37 4.78
C GLU A 321 -0.72 -23.68 5.35
N ARG A 322 -1.03 -24.67 4.49
CA ARG A 322 -1.46 -26.01 4.96
C ARG A 322 -0.43 -26.68 5.86
N GLN A 323 0.84 -26.34 5.68
CA GLN A 323 1.96 -26.84 6.48
C GLN A 323 2.31 -25.92 7.66
N GLY A 324 1.51 -24.88 7.89
CA GLY A 324 1.63 -23.92 8.99
C GLY A 324 2.78 -22.93 8.83
N GLY A 325 3.18 -22.63 7.59
CA GLY A 325 4.06 -21.50 7.30
C GLY A 325 3.25 -20.23 7.05
N ASP A 326 3.90 -19.08 7.21
CA ASP A 326 3.29 -17.77 6.99
C ASP A 326 3.56 -17.29 5.56
N VAL A 327 2.64 -16.50 4.99
CA VAL A 327 2.80 -15.91 3.66
C VAL A 327 2.75 -14.40 3.78
N VAL A 328 3.84 -13.73 3.39
CA VAL A 328 3.93 -12.27 3.43
C VAL A 328 4.12 -11.75 2.01
N VAL A 329 3.16 -10.94 1.58
CA VAL A 329 3.23 -10.27 0.29
C VAL A 329 3.89 -8.91 0.48
N PHE A 330 4.91 -8.59 -0.31
CA PHE A 330 5.67 -7.34 -0.23
C PHE A 330 5.14 -6.32 -1.22
N SER A 331 5.14 -5.04 -0.82
CA SER A 331 4.91 -3.94 -1.77
C SER A 331 6.13 -3.76 -2.68
N ALA A 332 5.93 -3.77 -3.99
CA ALA A 332 6.99 -3.42 -4.95
C ALA A 332 7.48 -1.96 -4.82
N ASP A 333 6.71 -1.09 -4.17
CA ASP A 333 6.98 0.36 -4.07
C ASP A 333 8.01 0.75 -3.00
N PHE A 334 8.49 -0.20 -2.21
CA PHE A 334 9.44 0.06 -1.13
C PHE A 334 10.72 -0.78 -1.27
N ALA A 335 11.82 -0.29 -0.69
CA ALA A 335 13.16 -0.88 -0.86
C ALA A 335 13.28 -2.40 -0.51
N PRO A 336 12.58 -2.95 0.51
CA PRO A 336 12.50 -4.39 0.75
C PRO A 336 11.86 -5.16 -0.42
N GLY A 337 10.78 -4.66 -1.00
CA GLY A 337 10.15 -5.27 -2.17
C GLY A 337 11.00 -5.16 -3.44
N GLU A 338 11.71 -4.04 -3.64
CA GLU A 338 12.72 -3.92 -4.70
C GLU A 338 13.84 -4.96 -4.53
N GLN A 339 14.32 -5.16 -3.30
CA GLN A 339 15.33 -6.18 -3.01
C GLN A 339 14.81 -7.59 -3.30
N LEU A 340 13.59 -7.92 -2.87
CA LEU A 340 12.95 -9.20 -3.16
C LEU A 340 12.72 -9.40 -4.67
N SER A 341 12.34 -8.33 -5.39
CA SER A 341 12.20 -8.33 -6.85
C SER A 341 13.52 -8.70 -7.54
N ASN A 342 14.64 -8.15 -7.05
CA ASN A 342 15.98 -8.50 -7.55
C ASN A 342 16.38 -9.96 -7.28
N LEU A 343 15.71 -10.66 -6.36
CA LEU A 343 15.86 -12.09 -6.09
C LEU A 343 14.89 -12.97 -6.90
N GLY A 344 14.17 -12.39 -7.87
CA GLY A 344 13.19 -13.09 -8.70
C GLY A 344 11.74 -12.92 -8.26
N GLY A 345 11.47 -12.06 -7.27
CA GLY A 345 10.11 -11.73 -6.82
C GLY A 345 9.47 -12.74 -5.87
N ILE A 346 10.17 -13.82 -5.54
CA ILE A 346 9.74 -14.85 -4.59
C ILE A 346 10.94 -15.43 -3.83
N ALA A 347 10.81 -15.54 -2.52
CA ALA A 347 11.81 -16.14 -1.64
C ALA A 347 11.15 -16.80 -0.43
N ALA A 348 11.91 -17.60 0.31
CA ALA A 348 11.43 -18.21 1.53
C ALA A 348 12.52 -18.31 2.60
N ILE A 349 12.12 -18.01 3.84
CA ILE A 349 12.86 -18.36 5.05
C ILE A 349 12.46 -19.78 5.44
N LEU A 350 13.44 -20.63 5.73
CA LEU A 350 13.25 -22.07 5.92
C LEU A 350 13.44 -22.48 7.38
N ARG A 351 12.58 -23.38 7.84
CA ARG A 351 12.67 -24.06 9.14
C ARG A 351 13.98 -24.85 9.27
N TYR A 352 14.39 -25.49 8.18
CA TYR A 352 15.61 -26.29 8.06
C TYR A 352 16.20 -26.19 6.65
N ARG A 353 17.48 -26.53 6.52
CA ARG A 353 18.21 -26.49 5.24
C ARG A 353 17.76 -27.64 4.33
N LEU A 354 17.50 -27.33 3.06
CA LEU A 354 17.43 -28.32 1.98
C LEU A 354 18.88 -28.61 1.53
N GLN A 355 19.23 -29.90 1.40
CA GLN A 355 20.61 -30.35 1.16
C GLN A 355 21.00 -30.31 -0.30
#